data_AF-A0A520J4C9-F1
#
_entry.id   AF-A0A520J4C9-F1
#
_cell.length_a   1.000
_cell.length_b   1.000
_cell.length_c   1.000
_cell.angle_alpha   90.00
_cell.angle_beta   90.00
_cell.angle_gamma   90.00
#
_symmetry.space_group_name_H-M   'P 1'
#
loop_
_entity.id
_entity.type
_entity.pdbx_description
1 polymer ?
#
loop_
_entity_poly.entity_id
_entity_poly.type
_entity_poly.pdbx_seq_one_letter_code
_entity_poly.pdbx_strand_id
1 'polypeptide(L)'
;MIRNLTLSILSLFTILTCAGQVKKEPAKISNAFLLSKTVKSSNATASESVASTLLYTSSPTGDEYFAYTVTDGIISDALGYRFAATAKGLFFIAERLFSNQNEVDSLQIRFDDAQHLVHIGKGDRYQLFPSSYLKFKQEVNGSHKILSFIGLLEDNLGDYPIAELLPLIAIYGNQKPALKIKQAQVSTARSQSDDILDTWQCNYKYGKTGKILFVKAFNEDGLRFTKNVSYEPDGGLVIKSHRNIEDRQITDRILLMQASTPGKLKWTDRVMQSGKNVETTLVTEILTKAVFSVEQAKMNQQEVLNLFKKKQ
;
A
#
# COMPACT_ATOMS: atom_id res chain seq x y z
N MET A 1 64.15 3.68 -61.64
CA MET A 1 64.86 3.14 -60.46
C MET A 1 64.58 4.08 -59.28
N ILE A 2 64.17 3.55 -58.12
CA ILE A 2 64.08 4.21 -56.78
C ILE A 2 63.46 5.65 -56.75
N ARG A 3 62.18 5.85 -56.41
CA ARG A 3 61.51 5.92 -55.06
C ARG A 3 61.59 7.30 -54.36
N ASN A 4 60.41 7.82 -53.97
CA ASN A 4 60.15 8.76 -52.84
C ASN A 4 60.75 10.19 -52.96
N LEU A 5 60.27 11.26 -52.30
CA LEU A 5 59.10 11.60 -51.45
C LEU A 5 58.87 13.16 -51.62
N THR A 6 57.82 13.89 -51.21
CA THR A 6 56.63 13.69 -50.34
C THR A 6 55.49 14.61 -50.84
N LEU A 7 54.26 14.45 -50.32
CA LEU A 7 53.16 15.43 -50.48
C LEU A 7 53.22 16.59 -49.46
N SER A 8 52.46 17.65 -49.75
CA SER A 8 51.99 18.65 -48.78
C SER A 8 50.68 19.29 -49.30
N ILE A 9 50.02 20.11 -48.46
CA ILE A 9 48.74 20.81 -48.70
C ILE A 9 47.48 19.96 -48.42
N LEU A 10 47.15 19.88 -47.13
CA LEU A 10 45.88 20.35 -46.55
C LEU A 10 44.63 20.37 -47.45
N SER A 11 43.65 19.49 -47.16
CA SER A 11 42.26 19.65 -47.56
C SER A 11 41.32 19.46 -46.36
N LEU A 12 40.41 20.42 -46.15
CA LEU A 12 39.58 20.50 -44.96
C LEU A 12 38.28 19.71 -45.15
N PHE A 13 38.18 18.52 -44.56
CA PHE A 13 36.96 17.70 -44.62
C PHE A 13 36.01 18.02 -43.46
N THR A 14 35.03 18.90 -43.71
CA THR A 14 33.87 19.10 -42.83
C THR A 14 32.93 17.88 -42.90
N ILE A 15 33.10 16.94 -41.97
CA ILE A 15 32.16 15.84 -41.80
C ILE A 15 30.86 16.38 -41.21
N LEU A 16 29.83 16.53 -42.05
CA LEU A 16 28.45 16.79 -41.64
C LEU A 16 27.87 15.53 -40.96
N THR A 17 28.24 15.32 -39.70
CA THR A 17 27.54 14.35 -38.86
C THR A 17 26.14 14.85 -38.57
N CYS A 18 25.14 14.35 -39.30
CA CYS A 18 23.74 14.44 -38.91
C CYS A 18 23.55 13.67 -37.59
N ALA A 19 23.84 14.32 -36.47
CA ALA A 19 23.52 13.85 -35.14
C ALA A 19 21.99 13.79 -35.03
N GLY A 20 21.43 12.62 -35.35
CA GLY A 20 20.01 12.36 -35.22
C GLY A 20 19.60 12.66 -33.79
N GLN A 21 18.81 13.72 -33.60
CA GLN A 21 18.30 14.07 -32.28
C GLN A 21 17.49 12.89 -31.77
N VAL A 22 18.05 12.17 -30.80
CA VAL A 22 17.28 11.21 -29.99
C VAL A 22 16.12 12.00 -29.41
N LYS A 23 14.92 11.78 -29.93
CA LYS A 23 13.70 12.32 -29.33
C LYS A 23 13.68 11.81 -27.90
N LYS A 24 13.97 12.70 -26.94
CA LYS A 24 13.62 12.43 -25.55
C LYS A 24 12.14 12.08 -25.56
N GLU A 25 11.80 10.86 -25.12
CA GLU A 25 10.41 10.58 -24.79
C GLU A 25 9.94 11.67 -23.82
N PRO A 26 8.72 12.21 -23.97
CA PRO A 26 8.19 13.13 -22.97
C PRO A 26 8.25 12.42 -21.61
N ALA A 27 8.87 13.06 -20.62
CA ALA A 27 9.14 12.45 -19.33
C ALA A 27 7.84 11.84 -18.77
N LYS A 28 7.89 10.55 -18.42
CA LYS A 28 6.71 9.77 -18.03
C LYS A 28 6.18 10.24 -16.68
N ILE A 29 5.34 11.26 -16.75
CA ILE A 29 4.80 12.05 -15.64
C ILE A 29 4.19 11.12 -14.60
N SER A 30 4.89 10.97 -13.47
CA SER A 30 4.50 10.08 -12.38
C SER A 30 3.57 10.81 -11.41
N ASN A 31 2.65 10.06 -10.79
CA ASN A 31 1.66 10.65 -9.88
C ASN A 31 2.26 10.81 -8.49
N ALA A 32 1.82 11.82 -7.73
CA ALA A 32 2.22 12.04 -6.35
C ALA A 32 1.07 12.54 -5.46
N PHE A 33 0.97 11.97 -4.26
CA PHE A 33 -0.02 12.31 -3.24
C PHE A 33 0.70 12.66 -1.95
N LEU A 34 0.48 13.87 -1.44
CA LEU A 34 1.06 14.37 -0.20
C LEU A 34 -0.02 14.47 0.87
N LEU A 35 0.15 13.75 1.98
CA LEU A 35 -0.78 13.72 3.11
C LEU A 35 -0.06 14.17 4.39
N SER A 36 -0.78 14.81 5.31
CA SER A 36 -0.33 14.95 6.71
C SER A 36 -1.08 13.94 7.58
N LYS A 37 -0.35 13.24 8.45
CA LYS A 37 -0.87 12.32 9.47
C LYS A 37 -0.55 12.89 10.85
N THR A 38 -1.55 13.01 11.71
CA THR A 38 -1.36 13.34 13.13
C THR A 38 -1.93 12.22 13.97
N VAL A 39 -1.14 11.69 14.91
CA VAL A 39 -1.56 10.70 15.90
C VAL A 39 -1.45 11.34 17.27
N LYS A 40 -2.58 11.47 17.97
CA LYS A 40 -2.63 11.85 19.38
C LYS A 40 -2.83 10.60 20.21
N SER A 41 -1.92 10.34 21.14
CA SER A 41 -1.93 9.16 22.01
C SER A 41 -2.13 9.63 23.44
N SER A 42 -3.03 8.99 24.17
CA SER A 42 -3.40 9.38 25.53
C SER A 42 -3.79 8.18 26.38
N ASN A 43 -3.27 8.13 27.60
CA ASN A 43 -3.65 7.17 28.63
C ASN A 43 -3.97 7.92 29.95
N ALA A 44 -4.06 7.21 31.08
CA ALA A 44 -4.43 7.81 32.36
C ALA A 44 -3.39 8.78 32.96
N THR A 45 -2.14 8.80 32.48
CA THR A 45 -1.03 9.59 33.07
C THR A 45 -0.29 10.49 32.09
N ALA A 46 -0.41 10.25 30.78
CA ALA A 46 0.32 10.98 29.74
C ALA A 46 -0.53 11.22 28.49
N SER A 47 -0.18 12.27 27.75
CA SER A 47 -0.73 12.60 26.44
C SER A 47 0.37 13.15 25.54
N GLU A 48 0.46 12.62 24.32
CA GLU A 48 1.48 12.92 23.32
C GLU A 48 0.83 13.14 21.94
N SER A 49 1.53 13.84 21.04
CA SER A 49 1.02 14.14 19.70
C SER A 49 2.15 14.13 18.68
N VAL A 50 2.20 13.08 17.86
CA VAL A 50 3.18 12.93 16.77
C VAL A 50 2.55 13.38 15.46
N ALA A 51 3.29 14.15 14.66
CA ALA A 51 2.91 14.55 13.32
C ALA A 51 3.93 14.06 12.30
N SER A 52 3.47 13.42 11.23
CA SER A 52 4.31 13.02 10.11
C SER A 52 3.65 13.40 8.78
N THR A 53 4.48 13.48 7.74
CA THR A 53 4.03 13.76 6.37
C THR A 53 4.29 12.52 5.52
N LEU A 54 3.25 12.04 4.84
CA LEU A 54 3.29 10.86 3.99
C LEU A 54 3.33 11.35 2.53
N LEU A 55 4.39 11.00 1.80
CA LEU A 55 4.47 11.19 0.36
C LEU A 55 4.32 9.82 -0.31
N TYR A 56 3.33 9.70 -1.18
CA TYR A 56 3.20 8.57 -2.09
C TYR A 56 3.54 9.02 -3.50
N THR A 57 4.30 8.22 -4.23
CA THR A 57 4.51 8.37 -5.66
C THR A 57 4.18 7.08 -6.39
N SER A 58 3.81 7.15 -7.66
CA SER A 58 3.58 5.97 -8.48
C SER A 58 3.91 6.19 -9.94
N SER A 59 4.26 5.10 -10.63
CA SER A 59 4.41 5.09 -12.07
C SER A 59 3.10 5.55 -12.76
N PRO A 60 3.16 6.06 -14.01
CA PRO A 60 1.94 6.49 -14.72
C PRO A 60 0.93 5.35 -14.92
N THR A 61 1.41 4.10 -14.94
CA THR A 61 0.65 2.85 -15.07
C THR A 61 0.12 2.31 -13.74
N GLY A 62 0.71 2.70 -12.61
CA GLY A 62 0.34 2.20 -11.28
C GLY A 62 0.81 0.77 -10.98
N ASP A 63 1.84 0.31 -11.70
CA ASP A 63 2.54 -0.97 -11.52
C ASP A 63 3.71 -0.88 -10.52
N GLU A 64 4.16 0.33 -10.19
CA GLU A 64 5.08 0.64 -9.11
C GLU A 64 4.52 1.76 -8.22
N TYR A 65 4.68 1.62 -6.91
CA TYR A 65 4.32 2.62 -5.89
C TYR A 65 5.46 2.77 -4.90
N PHE A 66 5.69 3.98 -4.40
CA PHE A 66 6.67 4.26 -3.36
C PHE A 66 6.00 5.09 -2.26
N ALA A 67 6.28 4.76 -1.01
CA ALA A 67 5.76 5.45 0.17
C ALA A 67 6.94 5.97 0.98
N TYR A 68 6.90 7.24 1.35
CA TYR A 68 7.92 7.92 2.16
C TYR A 68 7.25 8.60 3.35
N THR A 69 7.63 8.21 4.56
CA THR A 69 7.12 8.78 5.80
C THR A 69 8.19 9.69 6.41
N VAL A 70 7.91 10.99 6.49
CA VAL A 70 8.80 12.00 7.08
C VAL A 70 8.27 12.47 8.43
N THR A 71 9.12 12.41 9.45
CA THR A 71 8.85 12.85 10.82
C THR A 71 9.98 13.81 11.23
N ASP A 72 9.65 14.95 11.84
CA ASP A 72 10.61 15.99 12.27
C ASP A 72 11.64 16.43 11.20
N GLY A 73 11.24 16.40 9.93
CA GLY A 73 12.06 16.78 8.77
C GLY A 73 13.02 15.71 8.26
N ILE A 74 13.01 14.50 8.84
CA ILE A 74 13.84 13.35 8.47
C ILE A 74 12.94 12.26 7.87
N ILE A 75 13.44 11.50 6.88
CA ILE A 75 12.74 10.30 6.40
C ILE A 75 12.86 9.22 7.48
N SER A 76 11.74 8.88 8.12
CA SER A 76 11.68 7.89 9.20
C SER A 76 11.33 6.49 8.70
N ASP A 77 10.67 6.36 7.55
CA ASP A 77 10.61 5.11 6.79
C ASP A 77 10.40 5.38 5.30
N ALA A 78 10.78 4.44 4.45
CA ALA A 78 10.57 4.50 3.01
C ALA A 78 10.48 3.09 2.40
N LEU A 79 9.43 2.79 1.63
CA LEU A 79 9.24 1.51 0.96
C LEU A 79 8.88 1.68 -0.52
N GLY A 80 9.44 0.83 -1.36
CA GLY A 80 9.04 0.62 -2.75
C GLY A 80 8.23 -0.66 -2.92
N TYR A 81 7.24 -0.60 -3.79
CA TYR A 81 6.29 -1.68 -4.06
C TYR A 81 6.19 -1.90 -5.57
N ARG A 82 6.24 -3.17 -6.00
CA ARG A 82 6.12 -3.57 -7.40
C ARG A 82 5.69 -5.02 -7.54
N PHE A 83 5.26 -5.41 -8.73
CA PHE A 83 5.15 -6.82 -9.08
C PHE A 83 6.40 -7.33 -9.81
N ALA A 84 6.64 -8.64 -9.71
CA ALA A 84 7.57 -9.37 -10.56
C ALA A 84 6.89 -10.63 -11.10
N ALA A 85 6.70 -10.70 -12.41
CA ALA A 85 6.34 -11.94 -13.09
C ALA A 85 7.62 -12.77 -13.31
N THR A 86 7.61 -14.04 -12.90
CA THR A 86 8.77 -14.95 -13.00
C THR A 86 8.32 -16.31 -13.51
N ALA A 87 9.28 -17.18 -13.88
CA ALA A 87 8.99 -18.60 -14.17
C ALA A 87 8.37 -19.37 -12.98
N LYS A 88 8.42 -18.82 -11.75
CA LYS A 88 7.77 -19.36 -10.54
C LYS A 88 6.41 -18.70 -10.25
N GLY A 89 5.87 -17.89 -11.17
CA GLY A 89 4.62 -17.15 -11.01
C GLY A 89 4.82 -15.67 -10.68
N LEU A 90 3.72 -15.02 -10.30
CA LEU A 90 3.66 -13.60 -9.93
C LEU A 90 4.05 -13.42 -8.46
N PHE A 91 4.85 -12.39 -8.17
CA PHE A 91 5.22 -11.98 -6.82
C PHE A 91 4.88 -10.50 -6.62
N PHE A 92 4.19 -10.16 -5.54
CA PHE A 92 4.20 -8.81 -4.99
C PHE A 92 5.47 -8.64 -4.14
N ILE A 93 6.17 -7.53 -4.29
CA ILE A 93 7.45 -7.25 -3.63
C ILE A 93 7.34 -5.93 -2.87
N ALA A 94 7.80 -5.92 -1.62
CA ALA A 94 8.04 -4.73 -0.81
C ALA A 94 9.54 -4.63 -0.50
N GLU A 95 10.15 -3.49 -0.81
CA GLU A 95 11.58 -3.22 -0.73
C GLU A 95 11.81 -1.99 0.16
N ARG A 96 12.51 -2.11 1.30
CA ARG A 96 12.83 -0.94 2.12
C ARG A 96 13.90 -0.09 1.42
N LEU A 97 13.59 1.18 1.21
CA LEU A 97 14.48 2.15 0.56
C LEU A 97 15.39 2.80 1.61
N PHE A 98 16.60 3.17 1.19
CA PHE A 98 17.61 3.85 2.02
C PHE A 98 18.10 3.06 3.26
N SER A 99 17.67 1.82 3.45
CA SER A 99 18.27 0.91 4.43
C SER A 99 19.61 0.39 3.93
N ASN A 100 20.57 0.24 4.85
CA ASN A 100 21.84 -0.46 4.60
C ASN A 100 21.67 -1.99 4.63
N GLN A 101 20.49 -2.49 5.04
CA GLN A 101 20.10 -3.89 4.97
C GLN A 101 19.08 -4.02 3.84
N ASN A 102 19.33 -4.92 2.88
CA ASN A 102 18.45 -5.15 1.73
C ASN A 102 17.20 -5.95 2.15
N GLU A 103 16.38 -5.33 2.99
CA GLU A 103 15.10 -5.85 3.47
C GLU A 103 14.09 -5.87 2.31
N VAL A 104 13.86 -7.08 1.80
CA VAL A 104 12.89 -7.34 0.72
C VAL A 104 11.95 -8.45 1.17
N ASP A 105 10.69 -8.10 1.36
CA ASP A 105 9.60 -9.07 1.57
C ASP A 105 8.88 -9.34 0.24
N SER A 106 8.36 -10.56 0.07
CA SER A 106 7.63 -10.92 -1.14
C SER A 106 6.53 -11.96 -0.92
N LEU A 107 5.36 -11.68 -1.48
CA LEU A 107 4.21 -12.57 -1.48
C LEU A 107 4.03 -13.17 -2.88
N GLN A 108 4.19 -14.49 -3.01
CA GLN A 108 3.76 -15.18 -4.23
C GLN A 108 2.24 -15.08 -4.36
N ILE A 109 1.75 -14.85 -5.58
CA ILE A 109 0.32 -14.79 -5.91
C ILE A 109 0.03 -15.84 -6.98
N ARG A 110 -1.01 -16.64 -6.76
CA ARG A 110 -1.50 -17.65 -7.73
C ARG A 110 -3.01 -17.56 -7.87
N PHE A 111 -3.51 -17.92 -9.06
CA PHE A 111 -4.90 -17.79 -9.46
C PHE A 111 -5.46 -19.16 -9.83
N ASP A 112 -6.53 -19.59 -9.16
CA ASP A 112 -7.31 -20.79 -9.52
C ASP A 112 -8.66 -20.36 -10.08
N ASP A 113 -8.79 -20.49 -11.41
CA ASP A 113 -9.96 -20.11 -12.18
C ASP A 113 -11.15 -21.06 -11.96
N ALA A 114 -10.92 -22.31 -11.56
CA ALA A 114 -11.99 -23.28 -11.35
C ALA A 114 -12.79 -22.97 -10.07
N GLN A 115 -12.11 -22.49 -9.01
CA GLN A 115 -12.75 -22.13 -7.74
C GLN A 115 -12.92 -20.62 -7.53
N HIS A 116 -12.44 -19.78 -8.46
CA HIS A 116 -12.38 -18.32 -8.32
C HIS A 116 -11.57 -17.89 -7.08
N LEU A 117 -10.45 -18.58 -6.85
CA LEU A 117 -9.56 -18.40 -5.70
C LEU A 117 -8.30 -17.62 -6.08
N VAL A 118 -7.92 -16.69 -5.20
CA VAL A 118 -6.61 -16.04 -5.19
C VAL A 118 -5.82 -16.63 -4.01
N HIS A 119 -4.68 -17.25 -4.30
CA HIS A 119 -3.73 -17.72 -3.28
C HIS A 119 -2.64 -16.69 -3.05
N ILE A 120 -2.26 -16.48 -1.80
CA ILE A 120 -1.28 -15.46 -1.40
C ILE A 120 -0.29 -16.07 -0.39
N GLY A 121 1.00 -15.82 -0.60
CA GLY A 121 2.05 -16.31 0.29
C GLY A 121 2.10 -17.85 0.38
N LYS A 122 2.29 -18.37 1.60
CA LYS A 122 2.44 -19.81 1.86
C LYS A 122 1.11 -20.59 1.89
N GLY A 123 0.01 -19.97 2.33
CA GLY A 123 -1.24 -20.70 2.61
C GLY A 123 -2.55 -19.92 2.45
N ASP A 124 -2.51 -18.59 2.34
CA ASP A 124 -3.73 -17.79 2.34
C ASP A 124 -4.53 -17.97 1.05
N ARG A 125 -5.87 -17.93 1.18
CA ARG A 125 -6.78 -18.10 0.05
C ARG A 125 -7.99 -17.18 0.18
N TYR A 126 -8.26 -16.41 -0.87
CA TYR A 126 -9.39 -15.49 -0.98
C TYR A 126 -10.31 -15.95 -2.11
N GLN A 127 -11.54 -16.39 -1.78
CA GLN A 127 -12.54 -16.73 -2.78
C GLN A 127 -13.33 -15.47 -3.15
N LEU A 128 -13.29 -15.10 -4.42
CA LEU A 128 -14.01 -13.94 -4.96
C LEU A 128 -15.33 -14.36 -5.61
N PHE A 129 -16.30 -13.46 -5.68
CA PHE A 129 -17.44 -13.66 -6.58
C PHE A 129 -16.97 -13.58 -8.05
N PRO A 130 -17.50 -14.38 -9.01
CA PRO A 130 -16.90 -14.54 -10.34
C PRO A 130 -16.57 -13.25 -11.10
N SER A 131 -17.46 -12.24 -11.07
CA SER A 131 -17.20 -10.95 -11.71
C SER A 131 -16.13 -10.11 -11.01
N SER A 132 -16.00 -10.22 -9.68
CA SER A 132 -14.89 -9.63 -8.93
C SER A 132 -13.58 -10.39 -9.20
N TYR A 133 -13.62 -11.71 -9.32
CA TYR A 133 -12.47 -12.55 -9.62
C TYR A 133 -11.85 -12.19 -10.97
N LEU A 134 -12.66 -12.19 -12.05
CA LEU A 134 -12.19 -11.88 -13.40
C LEU A 134 -11.58 -10.47 -13.49
N LYS A 135 -12.23 -9.46 -12.89
CA LYS A 135 -11.69 -8.10 -12.83
C LYS A 135 -10.38 -8.04 -12.05
N PHE A 136 -10.33 -8.65 -10.87
CA PHE A 136 -9.15 -8.66 -10.01
C PHE A 136 -7.95 -9.35 -10.68
N LYS A 137 -8.16 -10.52 -11.30
CA LYS A 137 -7.14 -11.22 -12.05
C LYS A 137 -6.60 -10.38 -13.21
N GLN A 138 -7.48 -9.71 -13.98
CA GLN A 138 -7.03 -8.81 -15.05
C GLN A 138 -6.23 -7.63 -14.52
N GLU A 139 -6.66 -6.98 -13.43
CA GLU A 139 -5.98 -5.82 -12.88
C GLU A 139 -4.63 -6.16 -12.22
N VAL A 140 -4.53 -7.28 -11.49
CA VAL A 140 -3.31 -7.67 -10.77
C VAL A 140 -2.35 -8.49 -11.65
N ASN A 141 -2.83 -9.51 -12.37
CA ASN A 141 -1.98 -10.37 -13.21
C ASN A 141 -1.81 -9.86 -14.64
N GLY A 142 -2.80 -9.13 -15.18
CA GLY A 142 -2.76 -8.60 -16.55
C GLY A 142 -2.30 -7.13 -16.64
N SER A 143 -2.31 -6.39 -15.53
CA SER A 143 -1.98 -4.96 -15.52
C SER A 143 -1.17 -4.51 -14.29
N HIS A 144 -0.72 -5.45 -13.44
CA HIS A 144 0.14 -5.19 -12.27
C HIS A 144 -0.34 -4.06 -11.34
N LYS A 145 -1.64 -3.75 -11.27
CA LYS A 145 -2.16 -2.63 -10.47
C LYS A 145 -2.03 -2.89 -8.97
N ILE A 146 -1.08 -2.22 -8.31
CA ILE A 146 -0.80 -2.43 -6.88
C ILE A 146 -2.03 -2.16 -6.02
N LEU A 147 -2.70 -1.01 -6.19
CA LEU A 147 -3.87 -0.67 -5.36
C LEU A 147 -5.05 -1.63 -5.55
N SER A 148 -5.09 -2.42 -6.63
CA SER A 148 -6.07 -3.50 -6.78
C SER A 148 -5.75 -4.68 -5.88
N PHE A 149 -4.49 -5.10 -5.78
CA PHE A 149 -4.03 -6.16 -4.87
C PHE A 149 -4.16 -5.74 -3.40
N ILE A 150 -3.67 -4.56 -3.03
CA ILE A 150 -3.79 -4.06 -1.64
C ILE A 150 -5.28 -3.85 -1.28
N GLY A 151 -6.14 -3.51 -2.25
CA GLY A 151 -7.59 -3.43 -2.07
C GLY A 151 -8.30 -4.76 -1.78
N LEU A 152 -7.68 -5.92 -2.07
CA LEU A 152 -8.14 -7.23 -1.58
C LEU A 152 -7.76 -7.43 -0.11
N LEU A 153 -6.64 -6.85 0.30
CA LEU A 153 -6.01 -7.03 1.61
C LEU A 153 -6.32 -5.90 2.61
N GLU A 154 -7.24 -4.99 2.28
CA GLU A 154 -7.48 -3.75 3.05
C GLU A 154 -8.00 -3.97 4.49
N ASP A 155 -8.55 -5.14 4.79
CA ASP A 155 -8.87 -5.57 6.16
C ASP A 155 -7.64 -5.97 7.00
N ASN A 156 -6.46 -6.05 6.37
CA ASN A 156 -5.16 -6.38 6.95
C ASN A 156 -5.21 -7.62 7.86
N LEU A 157 -5.83 -8.71 7.37
CA LEU A 157 -6.15 -9.89 8.17
C LEU A 157 -4.95 -10.80 8.44
N GLY A 158 -3.98 -10.80 7.51
CA GLY A 158 -2.73 -11.54 7.57
C GLY A 158 -1.53 -10.60 7.71
N ASP A 159 -0.36 -11.19 7.89
CA ASP A 159 0.89 -10.46 8.16
C ASP A 159 1.54 -10.04 6.84
N TYR A 160 0.94 -9.05 6.17
CA TYR A 160 1.34 -8.57 4.85
C TYR A 160 2.14 -7.26 4.91
N PRO A 161 3.16 -7.05 4.05
CA PRO A 161 3.98 -5.83 4.03
C PRO A 161 3.27 -4.67 3.31
N ILE A 162 2.05 -4.32 3.74
CA ILE A 162 1.15 -3.38 3.05
C ILE A 162 0.80 -2.14 3.87
N ALA A 163 1.24 -2.08 5.13
CA ALA A 163 0.78 -1.11 6.13
C ALA A 163 0.84 0.35 5.66
N GLU A 164 1.96 0.77 5.05
CA GLU A 164 2.13 2.15 4.60
C GLU A 164 1.21 2.53 3.43
N LEU A 165 0.68 1.58 2.64
CA LEU A 165 -0.29 1.87 1.57
C LEU A 165 -1.75 1.92 2.05
N LEU A 166 -2.07 1.42 3.25
CA LEU A 166 -3.44 1.44 3.77
C LEU A 166 -4.04 2.86 3.93
N PRO A 167 -3.30 3.89 4.41
CA PRO A 167 -3.78 5.28 4.43
C PRO A 167 -4.17 5.82 3.05
N LEU A 168 -3.37 5.50 2.02
CA LEU A 168 -3.62 5.96 0.65
C LEU A 168 -4.95 5.37 0.12
N ILE A 169 -5.18 4.08 0.32
CA ILE A 169 -6.39 3.38 -0.16
C ILE A 169 -7.63 3.76 0.65
N ALA A 170 -7.49 4.03 1.95
CA ALA A 170 -8.58 4.51 2.77
C ALA A 170 -9.06 5.92 2.35
N ILE A 171 -8.17 6.79 1.84
CA ILE A 171 -8.54 8.09 1.27
C ILE A 171 -9.02 7.96 -0.19
N TYR A 172 -8.23 7.35 -1.06
CA TYR A 172 -8.50 7.22 -2.50
C TYR A 172 -9.25 5.92 -2.82
N GLY A 173 -10.25 5.59 -2.00
CA GLY A 173 -11.08 4.39 -2.12
C GLY A 173 -11.96 4.35 -3.39
N ASN A 174 -11.89 5.37 -4.24
CA ASN A 174 -12.45 5.39 -5.59
C ASN A 174 -11.50 4.79 -6.66
N GLN A 175 -10.20 4.62 -6.37
CA GLN A 175 -9.23 4.01 -7.28
C GLN A 175 -9.13 2.48 -7.13
N LYS A 176 -9.58 1.91 -6.01
CA LYS A 176 -9.66 0.45 -5.86
C LYS A 176 -10.85 -0.14 -6.65
N PRO A 177 -10.72 -1.37 -7.19
CA PRO A 177 -11.89 -2.11 -7.67
C PRO A 177 -12.92 -2.35 -6.57
N ALA A 178 -14.20 -2.35 -6.95
CA ALA A 178 -15.31 -2.78 -6.09
C ALA A 178 -15.32 -4.32 -5.94
N LEU A 179 -14.36 -4.86 -5.20
CA LEU A 179 -14.20 -6.30 -4.96
C LEU A 179 -15.27 -6.84 -4.02
N LYS A 180 -15.78 -8.03 -4.34
CA LYS A 180 -16.60 -8.84 -3.44
C LYS A 180 -15.88 -10.15 -3.16
N ILE A 181 -15.45 -10.29 -1.91
CA ILE A 181 -14.86 -11.51 -1.36
C ILE A 181 -16.02 -12.32 -0.80
N LYS A 182 -16.17 -13.58 -1.18
CA LYS A 182 -17.19 -14.48 -0.62
C LYS A 182 -16.76 -14.97 0.76
N GLN A 183 -15.53 -15.45 0.84
CA GLN A 183 -14.88 -15.97 2.04
C GLN A 183 -13.37 -15.97 1.81
N ALA A 184 -12.58 -15.97 2.88
CA ALA A 184 -11.15 -16.21 2.82
C ALA A 184 -10.72 -17.15 3.97
N GLN A 185 -9.53 -17.71 3.84
CA GLN A 185 -8.79 -18.29 4.96
C GLN A 185 -7.42 -17.64 4.97
N VAL A 186 -6.99 -17.18 6.14
CA VAL A 186 -5.75 -16.41 6.32
C VAL A 186 -5.02 -16.93 7.54
N SER A 187 -3.71 -17.15 7.42
CA SER A 187 -2.85 -17.55 8.53
C SER A 187 -2.02 -16.37 9.04
N THR A 188 -1.77 -16.33 10.35
CA THR A 188 -0.87 -15.34 10.99
C THR A 188 0.12 -16.05 11.91
N ALA A 189 1.35 -15.54 11.99
CA ALA A 189 2.34 -16.00 12.96
C ALA A 189 1.91 -15.64 14.40
N ARG A 190 2.35 -16.43 15.38
CA ARG A 190 2.26 -16.04 16.80
C ARG A 190 3.45 -15.18 17.19
N SER A 191 3.23 -14.21 18.07
CA SER A 191 4.18 -13.19 18.55
C SER A 191 5.42 -13.71 19.29
N GLN A 192 5.64 -15.03 19.31
CA GLN A 192 6.77 -15.74 19.91
C GLN A 192 7.33 -16.87 19.03
N SER A 193 6.76 -17.14 17.85
CA SER A 193 7.26 -18.14 16.90
C SER A 193 6.62 -17.98 15.53
N ASP A 194 7.45 -17.71 14.52
CA ASP A 194 7.04 -17.62 13.11
C ASP A 194 6.67 -18.99 12.50
N ASP A 195 7.02 -20.08 13.18
CA ASP A 195 6.70 -21.46 12.80
C ASP A 195 5.29 -21.88 13.25
N ILE A 196 4.70 -21.21 14.25
CA ILE A 196 3.36 -21.51 14.76
C ILE A 196 2.35 -20.54 14.13
N LEU A 197 1.52 -21.08 13.23
CA LEU A 197 0.57 -20.30 12.44
C LEU A 197 -0.88 -20.54 12.90
N ASP A 198 -1.52 -19.50 13.45
CA ASP A 198 -2.96 -19.52 13.69
C ASP A 198 -3.71 -19.23 12.39
N THR A 199 -4.76 -20.01 12.10
CA THR A 199 -5.43 -19.98 10.80
C THR A 199 -6.92 -19.67 10.91
N TRP A 200 -7.30 -18.52 10.37
CA TRP A 200 -8.59 -17.87 10.57
C TRP A 200 -9.52 -18.07 9.37
N GLN A 201 -10.76 -18.48 9.61
CA GLN A 201 -11.83 -18.47 8.61
C GLN A 201 -12.47 -17.07 8.58
N CYS A 202 -12.47 -16.46 7.40
CA CYS A 202 -12.78 -15.05 7.20
C CYS A 202 -14.06 -14.90 6.35
N ASN A 203 -15.18 -14.63 7.01
CA ASN A 203 -16.51 -14.54 6.38
C ASN A 203 -16.90 -13.08 6.10
N TYR A 204 -17.42 -12.82 4.89
CA TYR A 204 -17.82 -11.50 4.41
C TYR A 204 -19.32 -11.47 4.12
N LYS A 205 -20.02 -10.41 4.53
CA LYS A 205 -21.47 -10.23 4.35
C LYS A 205 -21.78 -8.88 3.71
N TYR A 206 -22.56 -8.92 2.62
CA TYR A 206 -22.97 -7.77 1.83
C TYR A 206 -24.46 -7.48 1.99
N GLY A 207 -24.86 -6.22 1.81
CA GLY A 207 -26.26 -5.80 1.74
C GLY A 207 -26.87 -6.04 0.36
N LYS A 208 -28.20 -5.83 0.23
CA LYS A 208 -28.93 -5.97 -1.05
C LYS A 208 -28.36 -5.09 -2.18
N THR A 209 -27.82 -3.93 -1.83
CA THR A 209 -27.12 -2.99 -2.75
C THR A 209 -25.70 -3.45 -3.13
N GLY A 210 -25.23 -4.59 -2.62
CA GLY A 210 -23.88 -5.10 -2.88
C GLY A 210 -22.75 -4.37 -2.12
N LYS A 211 -23.06 -3.39 -1.26
CA LYS A 211 -22.12 -2.79 -0.31
C LYS A 211 -21.74 -3.80 0.80
N ILE A 212 -20.51 -3.77 1.30
CA ILE A 212 -20.06 -4.59 2.44
C ILE A 212 -20.76 -4.11 3.72
N LEU A 213 -21.24 -5.03 4.56
CA LEU A 213 -21.84 -4.71 5.86
C LEU A 213 -20.99 -5.25 7.02
N PHE A 214 -20.44 -6.44 6.87
CA PHE A 214 -19.75 -7.14 7.96
C PHE A 214 -18.63 -8.06 7.46
N VAL A 215 -17.55 -8.15 8.24
CA VAL A 215 -16.46 -9.14 8.09
C VAL A 215 -16.16 -9.74 9.47
N LYS A 216 -15.89 -11.04 9.54
CA LYS A 216 -15.46 -11.75 10.75
C LYS A 216 -14.33 -12.72 10.44
N ALA A 217 -13.21 -12.65 11.16
CA ALA A 217 -12.16 -13.67 11.15
C ALA A 217 -12.14 -14.40 12.50
N PHE A 218 -12.19 -15.73 12.48
CA PHE A 218 -12.28 -16.58 13.68
C PHE A 218 -11.73 -17.99 13.41
N ASN A 219 -11.35 -18.70 14.46
CA ASN A 219 -11.00 -20.12 14.42
C ASN A 219 -11.71 -20.86 15.58
N GLU A 220 -11.13 -21.95 16.10
CA GLU A 220 -11.63 -22.66 17.29
C GLU A 220 -11.23 -21.99 18.61
N ASP A 221 -10.04 -21.41 18.71
CA ASP A 221 -9.58 -20.67 19.90
C ASP A 221 -10.38 -19.38 20.15
N GLY A 222 -10.84 -18.70 19.08
CA GLY A 222 -11.75 -17.57 19.23
C GLY A 222 -11.82 -16.58 18.07
N LEU A 223 -11.89 -15.30 18.42
CA LEU A 223 -12.23 -14.18 17.52
C LEU A 223 -11.00 -13.31 17.24
N ARG A 224 -10.46 -13.39 16.01
CA ARG A 224 -9.33 -12.58 15.55
C ARG A 224 -9.72 -11.15 15.19
N PHE A 225 -10.84 -11.00 14.47
CA PHE A 225 -11.27 -9.72 13.90
C PHE A 225 -12.78 -9.65 13.65
N THR A 226 -13.35 -8.46 13.82
CA THR A 226 -14.60 -8.08 13.15
C THR A 226 -14.50 -6.70 12.51
N LYS A 227 -15.27 -6.47 11.45
CA LYS A 227 -15.58 -5.16 10.88
C LYS A 227 -17.08 -5.05 10.69
N ASN A 228 -17.69 -3.97 11.16
CA ASN A 228 -19.07 -3.57 10.86
C ASN A 228 -19.03 -2.23 10.11
N VAL A 229 -19.85 -2.08 9.07
CA VAL A 229 -19.91 -0.86 8.24
C VAL A 229 -21.34 -0.34 8.18
N SER A 230 -21.56 0.86 8.72
CA SER A 230 -22.77 1.67 8.50
C SER A 230 -22.53 2.66 7.37
N TYR A 231 -23.57 2.95 6.59
CA TYR A 231 -23.56 3.98 5.55
C TYR A 231 -24.60 5.04 5.91
N GLU A 232 -24.16 6.28 6.00
CA GLU A 232 -24.98 7.41 6.43
C GLU A 232 -25.73 8.02 5.23
N PRO A 233 -26.89 8.70 5.45
CA PRO A 233 -27.71 9.24 4.36
C PRO A 233 -27.02 10.35 3.53
N ASP A 234 -26.04 11.04 4.10
CA ASP A 234 -25.22 12.07 3.43
C ASP A 234 -24.13 11.47 2.50
N GLY A 235 -24.00 10.14 2.48
CA GLY A 235 -22.96 9.42 1.75
C GLY A 235 -21.72 9.11 2.59
N GLY A 236 -21.66 9.57 3.85
CA GLY A 236 -20.63 9.20 4.81
C GLY A 236 -20.69 7.71 5.18
N LEU A 237 -19.69 7.24 5.92
CA LEU A 237 -19.69 5.90 6.49
C LEU A 237 -18.96 5.84 7.84
N VAL A 238 -19.41 4.89 8.66
CA VAL A 238 -18.85 4.59 9.97
C VAL A 238 -18.40 3.14 9.96
N ILE A 239 -17.10 2.91 10.20
CA ILE A 239 -16.55 1.56 10.37
C ILE A 239 -16.21 1.35 11.83
N LYS A 240 -16.78 0.31 12.44
CA LYS A 240 -16.40 -0.19 13.76
C LYS A 240 -15.70 -1.53 13.58
N SER A 241 -14.45 -1.67 14.03
CA SER A 241 -13.73 -2.94 13.94
C SER A 241 -13.01 -3.30 15.24
N HIS A 242 -13.14 -4.56 15.63
CA HIS A 242 -12.44 -5.18 16.75
C HIS A 242 -11.30 -6.03 16.20
N ARG A 243 -10.13 -6.01 16.84
CA ARG A 243 -9.00 -6.90 16.55
C ARG A 243 -8.40 -7.43 17.85
N ASN A 244 -8.13 -8.72 17.90
CA ASN A 244 -7.42 -9.37 18.99
C ASN A 244 -6.11 -9.98 18.46
N ILE A 245 -5.00 -9.80 19.17
CA ILE A 245 -3.71 -10.48 18.95
C ILE A 245 -3.39 -11.25 20.24
N GLU A 246 -3.67 -12.55 20.26
CA GLU A 246 -3.33 -13.49 21.35
C GLU A 246 -3.77 -13.05 22.76
N ASP A 247 -4.84 -12.24 22.88
CA ASP A 247 -5.24 -11.51 24.09
C ASP A 247 -4.17 -10.56 24.68
N ARG A 248 -2.99 -10.46 24.05
CA ARG A 248 -1.87 -9.56 24.39
C ARG A 248 -2.19 -8.12 24.03
N GLN A 249 -2.74 -7.93 22.83
CA GLN A 249 -3.23 -6.64 22.34
C GLN A 249 -4.62 -6.78 21.73
N ILE A 250 -5.60 -6.15 22.37
CA ILE A 250 -6.93 -5.91 21.81
C ILE A 250 -6.97 -4.48 21.28
N THR A 251 -7.64 -4.26 20.15
CA THR A 251 -7.78 -2.94 19.52
C THR A 251 -9.18 -2.77 18.94
N ASP A 252 -9.95 -1.86 19.54
CA ASP A 252 -11.27 -1.44 19.06
C ASP A 252 -11.18 -0.09 18.35
N ARG A 253 -11.49 -0.09 17.05
CA ARG A 253 -11.40 1.06 16.15
C ARG A 253 -12.78 1.59 15.78
N ILE A 254 -12.94 2.91 15.79
CA ILE A 254 -14.05 3.63 15.15
C ILE A 254 -13.47 4.60 14.12
N LEU A 255 -13.61 4.27 12.83
CA LEU A 255 -13.26 5.13 11.70
C LEU A 255 -14.50 5.86 11.18
N LEU A 256 -14.36 7.17 10.99
CA LEU A 256 -15.39 8.07 10.47
C LEU A 256 -14.90 8.65 9.14
N MET A 257 -15.72 8.53 8.10
CA MET A 257 -15.50 9.15 6.79
C MET A 257 -16.71 10.01 6.45
N GLN A 258 -16.52 11.33 6.38
CA GLN A 258 -17.58 12.30 6.10
C GLN A 258 -17.56 12.67 4.61
N ALA A 259 -18.70 12.55 3.93
CA ALA A 259 -18.81 12.88 2.51
C ALA A 259 -18.55 14.37 2.22
N SER A 260 -18.80 15.24 3.20
CA SER A 260 -18.55 16.68 3.16
C SER A 260 -17.06 17.07 3.23
N THR A 261 -16.15 16.15 3.61
CA THR A 261 -14.70 16.41 3.67
C THR A 261 -13.91 15.32 2.91
N PRO A 262 -14.03 15.23 1.57
CA PRO A 262 -13.21 14.31 0.78
C PRO A 262 -11.72 14.62 0.97
N GLY A 263 -10.88 13.59 0.98
CA GLY A 263 -9.45 13.72 1.28
C GLY A 263 -9.11 13.77 2.77
N LYS A 264 -10.09 13.71 3.69
CA LYS A 264 -9.85 13.60 5.14
C LYS A 264 -10.35 12.27 5.71
N LEU A 265 -9.55 11.66 6.59
CA LEU A 265 -9.94 10.58 7.49
C LEU A 265 -9.79 11.00 8.94
N LYS A 266 -10.64 10.46 9.82
CA LYS A 266 -10.44 10.47 11.27
C LYS A 266 -10.87 9.14 11.86
N TRP A 267 -10.03 8.55 12.70
CA TRP A 267 -10.41 7.41 13.52
C TRP A 267 -9.90 7.50 14.95
N THR A 268 -10.59 6.81 15.83
CA THR A 268 -10.18 6.59 17.22
C THR A 268 -9.98 5.10 17.44
N ASP A 269 -8.80 4.71 17.93
CA ASP A 269 -8.49 3.37 18.40
C ASP A 269 -8.44 3.37 19.93
N ARG A 270 -9.02 2.36 20.57
CA ARG A 270 -8.73 2.00 21.97
C ARG A 270 -7.88 0.74 21.95
N VAL A 271 -6.70 0.81 22.54
CA VAL A 271 -5.72 -0.27 22.57
C VAL A 271 -5.55 -0.74 24.00
N MET A 272 -5.93 -1.99 24.27
CA MET A 272 -5.69 -2.66 25.55
C MET A 272 -4.44 -3.53 25.44
N GLN A 273 -3.45 -3.33 26.32
CA GLN A 273 -2.28 -4.20 26.43
C GLN A 273 -2.35 -4.98 27.75
N SER A 274 -2.80 -6.24 27.69
CA SER A 274 -3.11 -7.06 28.88
C SER A 274 -1.89 -7.28 29.78
N GLY A 275 -0.74 -7.62 29.19
CA GLY A 275 0.53 -7.80 29.90
C GLY A 275 1.12 -6.52 30.54
N LYS A 276 0.47 -5.36 30.39
CA LYS A 276 0.79 -4.11 31.10
C LYS A 276 -0.39 -3.54 31.89
N ASN A 277 -1.59 -4.07 31.71
CA ASN A 277 -2.86 -3.49 32.15
C ASN A 277 -3.03 -1.98 31.79
N VAL A 278 -2.67 -1.61 30.56
CA VAL A 278 -2.78 -0.22 30.05
C VAL A 278 -3.85 -0.15 28.96
N GLU A 279 -4.79 0.79 29.10
CA GLU A 279 -5.60 1.32 28.02
C GLU A 279 -4.94 2.59 27.45
N THR A 280 -4.74 2.62 26.13
CA THR A 280 -4.34 3.82 25.40
C THR A 280 -5.40 4.14 24.34
N THR A 281 -5.91 5.38 24.36
CA THR A 281 -6.71 5.92 23.24
C THR A 281 -5.77 6.60 22.25
N LEU A 282 -5.86 6.22 20.97
CA LEU A 282 -5.18 6.86 19.85
C LEU A 282 -6.23 7.56 18.98
N VAL A 283 -6.08 8.86 18.73
CA VAL A 283 -6.87 9.59 17.73
C VAL A 283 -5.96 9.90 16.55
N THR A 284 -6.23 9.29 15.40
CA THR A 284 -5.50 9.55 14.15
C THR A 284 -6.34 10.37 13.21
N GLU A 285 -5.77 11.47 12.70
CA GLU A 285 -6.32 12.24 11.59
C GLU A 285 -5.34 12.22 10.42
N ILE A 286 -5.84 11.96 9.21
CA ILE A 286 -5.06 12.06 7.97
C ILE A 286 -5.78 12.98 7.00
N LEU A 287 -5.03 13.88 6.37
CA LEU A 287 -5.54 14.91 5.47
C LEU A 287 -4.66 14.99 4.22
N THR A 288 -5.28 14.91 3.03
CA THR A 288 -4.65 15.28 1.76
C THR A 288 -4.23 16.75 1.79
N LYS A 289 -2.94 17.00 1.60
CA LYS A 289 -2.35 18.33 1.44
C LYS A 289 -2.28 18.73 -0.03
N ALA A 290 -1.85 17.83 -0.91
CA ALA A 290 -1.80 18.07 -2.34
C ALA A 290 -1.81 16.76 -3.15
N VAL A 291 -2.26 16.86 -4.40
CA VAL A 291 -2.04 15.87 -5.47
C VAL A 291 -1.36 16.60 -6.62
N PHE A 292 -0.27 16.04 -7.14
CA PHE A 292 0.55 16.67 -8.19
C PHE A 292 1.35 15.61 -8.94
N SER A 293 2.26 16.06 -9.80
CA SER A 293 3.12 15.20 -10.61
C SER A 293 4.60 15.35 -10.27
N VAL A 294 5.36 14.27 -10.48
CA VAL A 294 6.82 14.22 -10.32
C VAL A 294 7.48 13.60 -11.57
N GLU A 295 8.76 13.92 -11.79
CA GLU A 295 9.51 13.46 -12.97
C GLU A 295 9.83 11.95 -12.93
N GLN A 296 9.98 11.37 -11.74
CA GLN A 296 10.23 9.95 -11.51
C GLN A 296 9.47 9.48 -10.28
N ALA A 297 8.98 8.24 -10.31
CA ALA A 297 8.26 7.65 -9.18
C ALA A 297 9.22 7.24 -8.05
N LYS A 298 10.29 6.49 -8.34
CA LYS A 298 11.34 6.15 -7.36
C LYS A 298 12.28 7.34 -7.16
N MET A 299 12.00 8.15 -6.15
CA MET A 299 12.81 9.30 -5.76
C MET A 299 13.94 8.88 -4.81
N ASN A 300 15.07 9.58 -4.85
CA ASN A 300 16.15 9.46 -3.86
C ASN A 300 15.92 10.35 -2.62
N GLN A 301 16.65 10.10 -1.54
CA GLN A 301 16.49 10.80 -0.25
C GLN A 301 16.59 12.33 -0.38
N GLN A 302 17.49 12.86 -1.22
CA GLN A 302 17.66 14.31 -1.40
C GLN A 302 16.50 14.91 -2.20
N GLU A 303 15.99 14.21 -3.22
CA GLU A 303 14.81 14.62 -3.98
C GLU A 303 13.56 14.67 -3.10
N VAL A 304 13.34 13.64 -2.28
CA VAL A 304 12.22 13.55 -1.34
C VAL A 304 12.27 14.73 -0.35
N LEU A 305 13.41 14.95 0.31
CA LEU A 305 13.57 16.06 1.27
C LEU A 305 13.47 17.44 0.59
N ASN A 306 13.97 17.59 -0.64
CA ASN A 306 13.80 18.82 -1.43
C ASN A 306 12.34 19.06 -1.83
N LEU A 307 11.56 18.00 -2.07
CA LEU A 307 10.15 18.12 -2.41
C LEU A 307 9.33 18.55 -1.20
N PHE A 308 9.55 17.95 -0.02
CA PHE A 308 8.90 18.39 1.22
C PHE A 308 9.20 19.86 1.52
N LYS A 309 10.46 20.30 1.41
CA LYS A 309 10.85 21.73 1.59
C LYS A 309 10.21 22.70 0.59
N LYS A 310 9.69 22.23 -0.54
CA LYS A 310 8.97 23.01 -1.57
C LYS A 310 7.44 22.93 -1.43
N LYS A 311 6.92 22.18 -0.46
CA LYS A 311 5.49 21.86 -0.30
C LYS A 311 4.98 22.00 1.15
N GLN A 312 5.81 22.53 2.05
CA GLN A 312 5.37 23.15 3.32
C GLN A 312 4.83 24.56 3.04
#